data_AF-A0A2H0USZ2-F1
#
_entry.id   AF-A0A2H0USZ2-F1
#
_cell.length_a   1.000
_cell.length_b   1.000
_cell.length_c   1.000
_cell.angle_alpha   90.00
_cell.angle_beta   90.00
_cell.angle_gamma   90.00
#
_symmetry.space_group_name_H-M   'P 1'
#
loop_
_entity.id
_entity.type
_entity.pdbx_description
1 polymer ?
#
loop_
_entity_poly.entity_id
_entity_poly.type
_entity_poly.pdbx_seq_one_letter_code
_entity_poly.pdbx_strand_id
1 'polypeptide(L)'
;MFSFIRSNKFYVVLPFILVFAVLAFSVIFSWIVFRGADHFLVIHFLDGKADFFGTVTHVFSIVGIGSLIAFLNALFTFFLYHRDRKLAFVLAYSTLFIVLLIFITIAVIISVN
;
A
#
# COMPACT_ATOMS: atom_id res chain seq x y z
N MET A 1 0.09 -20.84 30.52
CA MET A 1 -0.71 -19.60 30.37
C MET A 1 0.01 -18.48 29.60
N PHE A 2 1.35 -18.39 29.62
CA PHE A 2 2.10 -17.39 28.84
C PHE A 2 2.19 -17.66 27.32
N SER A 3 1.98 -18.90 26.83
CA SER A 3 2.03 -19.18 25.39
C SER A 3 0.81 -18.65 24.61
N PHE A 4 -0.35 -18.53 25.27
CA PHE A 4 -1.59 -18.07 24.62
C PHE A 4 -1.57 -16.56 24.31
N ILE A 5 -0.82 -15.78 25.08
CA ILE A 5 -0.69 -14.32 24.89
C ILE A 5 0.25 -14.01 23.71
N ARG A 6 1.27 -14.85 23.46
CA ARG A 6 2.22 -14.67 22.35
C ARG A 6 1.60 -15.01 20.98
N SER A 7 0.78 -16.05 20.94
CA SER A 7 0.06 -16.47 19.72
C SER A 7 -0.87 -15.38 19.17
N ASN A 8 -1.53 -14.62 20.05
CA ASN A 8 -2.57 -13.69 19.62
C ASN A 8 -2.02 -12.39 19.00
N LYS A 9 -0.78 -11.99 19.35
CA LYS A 9 -0.09 -10.85 18.73
C LYS A 9 0.33 -11.12 17.29
N PHE A 10 0.61 -12.39 16.97
CA PHE A 10 1.07 -12.79 15.64
C PHE A 10 0.04 -12.45 14.55
N TYR A 11 -1.24 -12.65 14.84
CA TYR A 11 -2.33 -12.36 13.90
C TYR A 11 -2.51 -10.87 13.58
N VAL A 12 -2.01 -9.97 14.42
CA VAL A 12 -2.04 -8.52 14.18
C VAL A 12 -0.77 -8.03 13.50
N VAL A 13 0.37 -8.66 13.81
CA VAL A 13 1.66 -8.34 13.20
C VAL A 13 1.74 -8.87 11.76
N LEU A 14 1.21 -10.05 11.49
CA LEU A 14 1.25 -10.69 10.17
C LEU A 14 0.66 -9.81 9.04
N PRO A 15 -0.53 -9.20 9.18
CA PRO A 15 -1.06 -8.26 8.19
C PRO A 15 -0.09 -7.11 7.88
N PHE A 16 0.62 -6.57 8.88
CA PHE A 16 1.59 -5.49 8.65
C PHE A 16 2.84 -5.96 7.93
N ILE A 17 3.33 -7.16 8.24
CA ILE A 17 4.43 -7.78 7.47
C ILE A 17 4.03 -7.89 6.01
N LEU A 18 2.81 -8.38 5.73
CA LEU A 18 2.28 -8.48 4.37
C LEU A 18 2.13 -7.11 3.70
N VAL A 19 1.61 -6.11 4.42
CA VAL A 19 1.51 -4.72 3.94
C VAL A 19 2.88 -4.19 3.50
N PHE A 20 3.90 -4.29 4.35
CA PHE A 20 5.23 -3.78 4.02
C PHE A 20 5.89 -4.58 2.89
N ALA A 21 5.66 -5.90 2.83
CA ALA A 21 6.11 -6.73 1.72
C ALA A 21 5.47 -6.32 0.39
N VAL A 22 4.15 -6.08 0.38
CA VAL A 22 3.41 -5.63 -0.82
C VAL A 22 3.88 -4.24 -1.24
N LEU A 23 4.06 -3.30 -0.31
CA LEU A 23 4.55 -1.96 -0.63
C LEU A 23 5.99 -2.00 -1.16
N ALA A 24 6.89 -2.76 -0.54
CA ALA A 24 8.26 -2.93 -1.01
C ALA A 24 8.30 -3.56 -2.41
N PHE A 25 7.49 -4.60 -2.64
CA PHE A 25 7.33 -5.20 -3.95
C PHE A 25 6.79 -4.18 -4.97
N SER A 26 5.81 -3.37 -4.59
CA SER A 26 5.25 -2.30 -5.45
C SER A 26 6.33 -1.32 -5.88
N VAL A 27 7.20 -0.89 -4.96
CA VAL A 27 8.34 0.01 -5.25
C VAL A 27 9.30 -0.64 -6.25
N ILE A 28 9.75 -1.87 -5.95
CA ILE A 28 10.75 -2.58 -6.78
C ILE A 28 10.17 -2.84 -8.17
N PHE A 29 8.94 -3.35 -8.23
CA PHE A 29 8.24 -3.63 -9.48
C PHE A 29 8.09 -2.36 -10.33
N SER A 30 7.60 -1.28 -9.73
CA SER A 30 7.45 0.01 -10.42
C SER A 30 8.81 0.52 -10.94
N TRP A 31 9.86 0.46 -10.13
CA TRP A 31 11.21 0.90 -10.51
C TRP A 31 11.77 0.12 -11.71
N ILE A 32 11.55 -1.20 -11.76
CA ILE A 32 12.00 -2.05 -12.88
C ILE A 32 11.25 -1.71 -14.16
N VAL A 33 9.92 -1.53 -14.09
CA VAL A 33 9.11 -1.29 -15.28
C VAL A 33 9.33 0.11 -15.84
N PHE A 34 9.41 1.13 -14.98
CA PHE A 34 9.65 2.51 -15.43
C PHE A 34 11.06 2.77 -15.98
N ARG A 35 12.03 1.87 -15.76
CA ARG A 35 13.36 1.98 -16.38
C ARG A 35 13.35 1.80 -17.91
N GLY A 36 12.27 1.27 -18.48
CA GLY A 36 12.18 0.97 -19.91
C GLY A 36 11.03 1.65 -20.66
N ALA A 37 10.24 2.52 -20.00
CA ALA A 37 9.02 3.09 -20.57
C ALA A 37 8.98 4.62 -20.46
N ASP A 38 8.89 5.30 -21.61
CA ASP A 38 8.71 6.76 -21.76
C ASP A 38 7.25 7.16 -22.01
N HIS A 39 6.33 6.20 -21.96
CA HIS A 39 4.93 6.45 -22.28
C HIS A 39 4.13 6.82 -21.03
N PHE A 40 3.01 7.51 -21.24
CA PHE A 40 2.15 8.04 -20.18
C PHE A 40 0.71 7.61 -20.43
N LEU A 41 0.00 7.24 -19.37
CA LEU A 41 -1.45 7.03 -19.43
C LEU A 41 -2.15 8.39 -19.59
N VAL A 42 -2.65 8.68 -20.78
CA VAL A 42 -3.44 9.90 -21.01
C VAL A 42 -4.86 9.66 -20.51
N ILE A 43 -5.23 10.32 -19.40
CA ILE A 43 -6.56 10.17 -18.80
C ILE A 43 -7.51 11.25 -19.30
N HIS A 44 -7.00 12.44 -19.64
CA HIS A 44 -7.85 13.57 -19.97
C HIS A 44 -7.22 14.47 -21.04
N PHE A 45 -8.00 14.80 -22.08
CA PHE A 45 -7.67 15.85 -23.04
C PHE A 45 -8.68 16.99 -22.82
N LEU A 46 -8.21 18.13 -22.30
CA LEU A 46 -9.03 19.34 -22.20
C LEU A 46 -8.27 20.51 -22.84
N ASP A 47 -8.92 21.20 -23.78
CA ASP A 47 -8.39 22.41 -24.44
C ASP A 47 -6.95 22.27 -24.99
N GLY A 48 -6.64 21.14 -25.62
CA GLY A 48 -5.32 20.90 -26.23
C GLY A 48 -4.19 20.60 -25.24
N LYS A 49 -4.49 20.49 -23.94
CA LYS A 49 -3.56 19.98 -22.93
C LYS A 49 -3.96 18.56 -22.54
N ALA A 50 -3.00 17.64 -22.65
CA ALA A 50 -3.13 16.29 -22.14
C ALA A 50 -2.70 16.28 -20.67
N ASP A 51 -3.61 15.92 -19.76
CA ASP A 51 -3.24 15.57 -18.40
C ASP A 51 -2.78 14.11 -18.38
N PHE A 52 -1.50 13.93 -18.11
CA PHE A 52 -0.85 12.63 -18.01
C PHE A 52 -1.01 12.12 -16.58
N PHE A 53 -1.65 10.96 -16.44
CA PHE A 53 -1.62 10.19 -15.22
C PHE A 53 -0.66 9.02 -15.40
N GLY A 54 -0.21 8.41 -14.30
CA GLY A 54 0.74 7.29 -14.40
C GLY A 54 2.18 7.68 -14.74
N THR A 55 2.54 8.96 -14.59
CA THR A 55 3.96 9.35 -14.52
C THR A 55 4.63 8.61 -13.37
N VAL A 56 5.93 8.36 -13.51
CA VAL A 56 6.77 7.76 -12.46
C VAL A 56 6.52 8.44 -11.11
N THR A 57 6.54 9.77 -11.11
CA THR A 57 6.29 10.59 -9.91
C THR A 57 4.93 10.30 -9.27
N HIS A 58 3.85 10.18 -10.04
CA HIS A 58 2.52 9.87 -9.50
C HIS A 58 2.49 8.49 -8.82
N VAL A 59 3.08 7.47 -9.45
CA VAL A 59 3.14 6.12 -8.88
C VAL A 59 3.95 6.11 -7.58
N PHE A 60 5.12 6.75 -7.57
CA PHE A 60 5.93 6.86 -6.35
C PHE A 60 5.25 7.68 -5.25
N SER A 61 4.50 8.73 -5.60
CA SER A 61 3.69 9.50 -4.63
C SER A 61 2.58 8.64 -4.02
N ILE A 62 1.85 7.85 -4.82
CA ILE A 62 0.80 6.94 -4.33
C ILE A 62 1.41 5.91 -3.38
N VAL A 63 2.51 5.26 -3.76
CA VAL A 63 3.19 4.28 -2.91
C VAL A 63 3.74 4.92 -1.64
N GLY A 64 4.29 6.14 -1.74
CA GLY A 64 4.82 6.89 -0.61
C GLY A 64 3.74 7.25 0.41
N ILE A 65 2.62 7.81 -0.04
CA ILE A 65 1.46 8.13 0.82
C ILE A 65 0.87 6.84 1.41
N GLY A 66 0.70 5.80 0.60
CA GLY A 66 0.24 4.50 1.06
C GLY A 66 1.13 3.89 2.14
N SER A 67 2.45 4.03 2.00
CA SER A 67 3.44 3.57 3.00
C SER A 67 3.35 4.37 4.30
N LEU A 68 3.17 5.68 4.22
CA LEU A 68 3.00 6.53 5.39
C LEU A 68 1.71 6.14 6.16
N ILE A 69 0.59 5.98 5.45
CA ILE A 69 -0.68 5.56 6.05
C ILE A 69 -0.55 4.17 6.68
N ALA A 70 0.07 3.22 5.98
CA ALA A 70 0.33 1.88 6.50
C ALA A 70 1.16 1.92 7.80
N PHE A 71 2.20 2.74 7.84
CA PHE A 71 3.05 2.92 9.01
C PHE A 71 2.29 3.52 10.20
N LEU A 72 1.49 4.57 9.97
CA LEU A 72 0.65 5.16 11.01
C LEU A 72 -0.38 4.17 11.53
N ASN A 73 -1.01 3.39 10.65
CA ASN A 73 -1.94 2.34 11.06
C ASN A 73 -1.26 1.22 11.84
N ALA A 74 0.01 0.89 11.54
CA ALA A 74 0.79 -0.07 12.33
C ALA A 74 1.03 0.43 13.75
N LEU A 75 1.40 1.70 13.90
CA LEU A 75 1.56 2.34 15.22
C LEU A 75 0.24 2.36 15.99
N PHE A 76 -0.85 2.84 15.38
CA PHE A 76 -2.15 2.88 16.04
C PHE A 76 -2.63 1.50 16.44
N THR A 77 -2.43 0.50 15.58
CA THR A 77 -2.82 -0.87 15.88
C THR A 77 -2.03 -1.44 17.06
N PHE A 78 -0.74 -1.12 17.20
CA PHE A 78 0.06 -1.54 18.34
C PHE A 78 -0.48 -0.97 19.68
N PHE A 79 -0.85 0.32 19.69
CA PHE A 79 -1.47 0.94 20.86
C PHE A 79 -2.87 0.38 21.12
N LEU A 80 -3.69 0.22 20.08
CA LEU A 80 -5.04 -0.33 20.16
C LEU A 80 -5.05 -1.77 20.64
N TYR A 81 -4.06 -2.60 20.28
CA TYR A 81 -4.03 -4.01 20.67
C TYR A 81 -4.08 -4.22 22.19
N HIS A 82 -3.51 -3.29 22.95
CA HIS A 82 -3.51 -3.33 24.41
C HIS A 82 -4.85 -2.87 25.01
N ARG A 83 -5.61 -2.02 24.30
CA ARG A 83 -6.88 -1.46 24.75
C ARG A 83 -8.09 -2.26 24.26
N ASP A 84 -8.14 -2.54 22.96
CA ASP A 84 -9.22 -3.27 22.28
C ASP A 84 -8.66 -4.13 21.14
N ARG A 85 -8.66 -5.45 21.35
CA ARG A 85 -8.14 -6.42 20.39
C ARG A 85 -8.96 -6.48 19.11
N LYS A 86 -10.30 -6.34 19.18
CA LYS A 86 -11.16 -6.46 18.00
C LYS A 86 -10.91 -5.30 17.05
N LEU A 87 -10.81 -4.09 17.59
CA LEU A 87 -10.49 -2.90 16.80
C LEU A 87 -9.09 -2.98 16.17
N ALA A 88 -8.10 -3.48 16.91
CA ALA A 88 -6.77 -3.70 16.37
C ALA A 88 -6.77 -4.70 15.20
N PHE A 89 -7.56 -5.78 15.27
CA PHE A 89 -7.72 -6.72 14.16
C PHE A 89 -8.35 -6.05 12.94
N VAL A 90 -9.48 -5.36 13.12
CA VAL A 90 -10.16 -4.65 12.02
C VAL A 90 -9.20 -3.68 11.35
N LEU A 91 -8.48 -2.87 12.13
CA LEU A 91 -7.54 -1.88 11.59
C LEU A 91 -6.39 -2.53 10.79
N ALA A 92 -5.81 -3.62 11.31
CA ALA A 92 -4.73 -4.35 10.63
C ALA A 92 -5.18 -4.91 9.27
N TYR A 93 -6.33 -5.60 9.24
CA TYR A 93 -6.85 -6.21 8.01
C TYR A 93 -7.40 -5.18 7.03
N SER A 94 -8.04 -4.11 7.49
CA SER A 94 -8.44 -2.99 6.63
C SER A 94 -7.23 -2.32 6.00
N THR A 95 -6.12 -2.18 6.73
CA THR A 95 -4.87 -1.62 6.17
C THR A 95 -4.31 -2.53 5.08
N LEU A 96 -4.27 -3.84 5.31
CA LEU A 96 -3.85 -4.81 4.29
C LEU A 96 -4.73 -4.72 3.04
N PHE A 97 -6.05 -4.65 3.22
CA PHE A 97 -6.99 -4.52 2.11
C PHE A 97 -6.76 -3.25 1.29
N ILE A 98 -6.59 -2.09 1.95
CA ILE A 98 -6.29 -0.82 1.27
C ILE A 98 -4.98 -0.90 0.49
N VAL A 99 -3.94 -1.49 1.08
CA VAL A 99 -2.63 -1.63 0.42
C VAL A 99 -2.70 -2.56 -0.80
N LEU A 100 -3.52 -3.62 -0.74
CA LEU A 100 -3.79 -4.46 -1.91
C LEU A 100 -4.49 -3.67 -3.03
N LEU A 101 -5.46 -2.80 -2.69
CA LEU A 101 -6.11 -1.93 -3.69
C LEU A 101 -5.11 -0.95 -4.32
N ILE A 102 -4.19 -0.39 -3.53
CA ILE A 102 -3.11 0.47 -4.03
C ILE A 102 -2.23 -0.32 -5.00
N PHE A 103 -1.83 -1.53 -4.65
CA PHE A 103 -1.02 -2.39 -5.52
C PHE A 103 -1.73 -2.70 -6.84
N ILE A 104 -3.02 -3.07 -6.79
CA ILE A 104 -3.82 -3.31 -8.00
C ILE A 104 -3.88 -2.05 -8.87
N THR A 105 -4.10 -0.88 -8.26
CA THR A 105 -4.14 0.40 -8.97
C THR A 105 -2.83 0.67 -9.71
N ILE A 106 -1.69 0.44 -9.05
CA ILE A 106 -0.36 0.59 -9.64
C ILE A 106 -0.16 -0.40 -10.79
N ALA A 107 -0.55 -1.67 -10.60
CA ALA A 107 -0.46 -2.69 -11.64
C ALA A 107 -1.28 -2.32 -12.88
N VAL A 108 -2.49 -1.77 -12.71
CA VAL A 108 -3.31 -1.28 -13.81
C VAL A 108 -2.67 -0.09 -14.51
N ILE A 109 -2.17 0.89 -13.76
CA ILE A 109 -1.47 2.05 -14.33
C ILE A 109 -0.28 1.59 -15.19
N ILE A 110 0.52 0.65 -14.66
CA ILE A 110 1.66 0.09 -15.36
C ILE A 110 1.23 -0.73 -16.58
N SER A 111 0.15 -1.52 -16.49
CA SER A 111 -0.30 -2.40 -17.58
C SER A 111 -0.80 -1.67 -18.82
N VAL A 112 -1.27 -0.44 -18.67
CA VAL A 112 -1.77 0.36 -19.80
C VAL A 112 -0.65 1.23 -20.39
N ASN A 113 0.50 1.30 -19.72
CA ASN A 113 1.65 2.11 -20.09
C ASN A 113 2.71 1.29 -20.85
#